data_AF-A0A3M0HTC4-F1
#
_entry.id   AF-A0A3M0HTC4-F1
#
_cell.length_a   1.000
_cell.length_b   1.000
_cell.length_c   1.000
_cell.angle_alpha   90.00
_cell.angle_beta   90.00
_cell.angle_gamma   90.00
#
_symmetry.space_group_name_H-M   'P 1'
#
loop_
_entity.id
_entity.type
_entity.pdbx_description
1 polymer ?
#
loop_
_entity_poly.entity_id
_entity_poly.type
_entity_poly.pdbx_seq_one_letter_code
_entity_poly.pdbx_strand_id
1 'polypeptide(L)'
;MSASTFHVERPAIAAYQAAFMAEPRPYLAALRYPTLTTTVPKELVHRAAVAEVMLTGWQREDDTRFRVEAQWPRSHSFFTPVDGEYHDPLMAAETIRQVGALLSHAEFGVPFGHQFLIREIGLTVHPEHLKVRQAPASLDLEITCV
;
A
#
# COMPACT_ATOMS: atom_id res chain seq x y z
N MET A 1 -37.08 -23.31 -17.73
CA MET A 1 -36.12 -22.67 -16.80
C MET A 1 -36.18 -21.17 -17.07
N SER A 2 -36.70 -20.38 -16.12
CA SER A 2 -36.94 -18.95 -16.28
C SER A 2 -35.94 -18.18 -15.41
N ALA A 3 -35.18 -17.26 -16.00
CA ALA A 3 -34.26 -16.39 -15.28
C ALA A 3 -34.99 -15.11 -14.88
N SER A 4 -35.09 -14.85 -13.58
CA SER A 4 -35.68 -13.63 -13.02
C SER A 4 -34.58 -12.60 -12.78
N THR A 5 -34.66 -11.48 -13.49
CA THR A 5 -33.78 -10.31 -13.32
C THR A 5 -34.36 -9.44 -12.20
N PHE A 6 -33.65 -9.33 -11.07
CA PHE A 6 -34.00 -8.38 -10.02
C PHE A 6 -33.38 -7.01 -10.35
N HIS A 7 -34.23 -6.02 -10.61
CA HIS A 7 -33.84 -4.60 -10.70
C HIS A 7 -33.84 -4.01 -9.29
N VAL A 8 -32.71 -3.49 -8.83
CA VAL A 8 -32.61 -2.66 -7.62
C VAL A 8 -32.52 -1.20 -8.06
N GLU A 9 -33.56 -0.43 -7.80
CA GLU A 9 -33.51 1.03 -7.94
C GLU A 9 -32.57 1.60 -6.86
N ARG A 10 -31.45 2.18 -7.28
CA ARG A 10 -30.60 3.00 -6.41
C ARG A 10 -31.21 4.40 -6.30
N PRO A 11 -31.50 4.92 -5.10
CA PRO A 11 -31.89 6.31 -4.96
C PRO A 11 -30.75 7.22 -5.45
N ALA A 12 -31.11 8.24 -6.23
CA ALA A 12 -30.18 9.12 -6.91
C ALA A 12 -29.28 9.87 -5.91
N ILE A 13 -27.97 9.82 -6.17
CA ILE A 13 -26.88 10.48 -5.40
C ILE A 13 -27.14 11.98 -5.15
N ALA A 14 -27.97 12.62 -5.99
CA ALA A 14 -28.28 14.05 -5.91
C ALA A 14 -28.97 14.48 -4.59
N ALA A 15 -29.81 13.63 -3.98
CA ALA A 15 -30.52 14.00 -2.75
C ALA A 15 -29.59 14.03 -1.52
N TYR A 16 -28.50 13.26 -1.53
CA TYR A 16 -27.53 13.24 -0.43
C TYR A 16 -26.60 14.47 -0.43
N GLN A 17 -26.32 15.03 -1.62
CA GLN A 17 -25.40 16.17 -1.77
C GLN A 17 -25.99 17.49 -1.23
N ALA A 18 -27.30 17.69 -1.34
CA ALA A 18 -27.94 18.94 -0.90
C ALA A 18 -27.92 19.13 0.62
N ALA A 19 -28.01 18.04 1.41
CA ALA A 19 -27.98 18.10 2.86
C ALA A 19 -26.56 18.30 3.44
N PHE A 20 -25.51 17.99 2.68
CA PHE A 20 -24.12 18.06 3.14
C PHE A 20 -23.48 19.45 3.05
N MET A 21 -24.09 20.38 2.30
CA MET A 21 -23.52 21.70 1.99
C MET A 21 -24.03 22.82 2.90
N ALA A 22 -24.95 22.55 3.83
CA ALA A 22 -25.69 23.59 4.54
C ALA A 22 -25.10 24.02 5.90
N GLU A 23 -24.13 23.32 6.49
CA GLU A 23 -23.55 23.74 7.78
C GLU A 23 -22.02 23.61 7.82
N PRO A 24 -21.29 24.65 8.27
CA PRO A 24 -19.88 24.52 8.57
C PRO A 24 -19.75 23.62 9.80
N ARG A 25 -19.20 22.40 9.65
CA ARG A 25 -18.92 21.51 10.77
C ARG A 25 -17.57 21.88 11.40
N PRO A 26 -17.51 22.61 12.53
CA PRO A 26 -16.26 22.94 13.19
C PRO A 26 -15.53 21.70 13.76
N TYR A 27 -16.21 20.54 13.84
CA TYR A 27 -15.69 19.35 14.51
C TYR A 27 -14.65 18.57 13.68
N LEU A 28 -14.64 18.69 12.35
CA LEU A 28 -13.68 17.96 11.50
C LEU A 28 -12.27 18.58 11.51
N ALA A 29 -12.14 19.86 11.86
CA ALA A 29 -10.85 20.53 11.90
C ALA A 29 -9.98 20.13 13.11
N ALA A 30 -10.57 19.51 14.14
CA ALA A 30 -9.94 19.27 15.44
C ALA A 30 -9.62 17.80 15.75
N LEU A 31 -10.01 16.85 14.89
CA LEU A 31 -9.53 15.47 14.99
C LEU A 31 -8.15 15.34 14.34
N ARG A 32 -7.17 16.08 14.85
CA ARG A 32 -5.75 15.78 14.62
C ARG A 32 -5.40 14.57 15.49
N TYR A 33 -5.83 13.40 15.06
CA TYR A 33 -5.21 12.18 15.53
C TYR A 33 -3.70 12.32 15.26
N PRO A 34 -2.81 11.98 16.22
CA PRO A 34 -1.41 11.72 15.85
C PRO A 34 -1.46 10.80 14.63
N THR A 35 -0.71 11.15 13.58
CA THR A 35 -0.84 10.59 12.23
C THR A 35 -1.03 9.07 12.30
N LEU A 36 -2.28 8.64 12.13
CA LEU A 36 -2.62 7.23 12.11
C LEU A 36 -1.91 6.61 10.92
N THR A 37 -1.33 5.44 11.11
CA THR A 37 -0.69 4.71 10.03
C THR A 37 -1.73 4.40 8.95
N THR A 38 -1.46 4.84 7.73
CA THR A 38 -2.21 4.47 6.52
C THR A 38 -1.28 3.73 5.59
N THR A 39 -1.81 3.02 4.59
CA THR A 39 -0.98 2.63 3.45
C THR A 39 -0.67 3.85 2.59
N VAL A 40 0.40 3.78 1.80
CA VAL A 40 0.61 4.76 0.72
C VAL A 40 -0.51 4.62 -0.33
N PRO A 41 -0.82 5.67 -1.11
CA PRO A 41 -1.78 5.58 -2.20
C PRO A 41 -1.47 4.41 -3.15
N LYS A 42 -2.46 3.53 -3.38
CA LYS A 42 -2.28 2.30 -4.17
C LYS A 42 -1.83 2.59 -5.61
N GLU A 43 -2.15 3.77 -6.12
CA GLU A 43 -1.73 4.26 -7.44
C GLU A 43 -0.21 4.42 -7.54
N LEU A 44 0.46 4.85 -6.46
CA LEU A 44 1.92 5.04 -6.45
C LEU A 44 2.68 3.72 -6.51
N VAL A 45 2.07 2.62 -6.04
CA VAL A 45 2.69 1.28 -6.00
C VAL A 45 2.11 0.32 -7.04
N HIS A 46 1.24 0.83 -7.92
CA HIS A 46 0.62 0.12 -9.04
C HIS A 46 -0.25 -1.05 -8.58
N ARG A 47 -1.08 -0.80 -7.57
CA ARG A 47 -2.02 -1.79 -7.03
C ARG A 47 -3.48 -1.42 -7.28
N ALA A 48 -4.26 -2.45 -7.58
CA ALA A 48 -5.68 -2.29 -7.85
C ALA A 48 -6.45 -2.17 -6.53
N ALA A 49 -6.03 -2.92 -5.50
CA ALA A 49 -6.66 -2.92 -4.19
C ALA A 49 -5.70 -2.43 -3.09
N VAL A 50 -6.25 -1.73 -2.09
CA VAL A 50 -5.51 -1.27 -0.91
C VAL A 50 -4.90 -2.43 -0.13
N ALA A 51 -5.57 -3.58 -0.11
CA ALA A 51 -5.09 -4.80 0.56
C ALA A 51 -3.81 -5.39 -0.05
N GLU A 52 -3.41 -4.94 -1.25
CA GLU A 52 -2.18 -5.36 -1.93
C GLU A 52 -1.02 -4.39 -1.65
N VAL A 53 -1.26 -3.29 -0.93
CA VAL A 53 -0.25 -2.29 -0.59
C VAL A 53 0.42 -2.67 0.72
N MET A 54 1.74 -2.84 0.69
CA MET A 54 2.53 -3.15 1.89
C MET A 54 3.12 -1.89 2.52
N LEU A 55 3.38 -0.84 1.73
CA LEU A 55 4.06 0.37 2.21
C LEU A 55 3.10 1.26 2.99
N THR A 56 3.56 1.78 4.12
CA THR A 56 2.78 2.62 5.04
C THR A 56 3.25 4.07 5.09
N GLY A 57 4.45 4.36 4.61
CA GLY A 57 4.97 5.71 4.57
C GLY A 57 6.32 5.77 3.87
N TRP A 58 6.74 6.97 3.49
CA TRP A 58 8.11 7.23 3.07
C TRP A 58 8.51 8.65 3.44
N GLN A 59 9.81 8.86 3.56
CA GLN A 59 10.42 10.16 3.80
C GLN A 59 11.73 10.27 3.04
N ARG A 60 11.94 11.38 2.35
CA ARG A 60 13.23 11.73 1.76
C ARG A 60 14.21 12.20 2.83
N GLU A 61 15.42 11.63 2.82
CA GLU A 61 16.52 12.06 3.67
C GLU A 61 17.48 12.98 2.92
N ASP A 62 17.83 12.64 1.67
CA ASP A 62 18.63 13.47 0.77
C ASP A 62 18.26 13.22 -0.71
N ASP A 63 19.09 13.65 -1.66
CA ASP A 63 18.84 13.49 -3.11
C ASP A 63 18.76 12.02 -3.58
N THR A 64 19.33 11.11 -2.81
CA THR A 64 19.47 9.69 -3.16
C THR A 64 18.98 8.74 -2.07
N ARG A 65 18.74 9.24 -0.85
CA ARG A 65 18.38 8.43 0.32
C ARG A 65 16.97 8.67 0.81
N PHE A 66 16.28 7.58 1.14
CA PHE A 66 14.91 7.59 1.60
C PHE A 66 14.72 6.57 2.73
N ARG A 67 13.84 6.89 3.67
CA ARG A 67 13.24 5.91 4.57
C ARG A 67 11.88 5.51 4.04
N VAL A 68 11.58 4.23 4.06
CA VAL A 68 10.27 3.69 3.73
C VAL A 68 9.82 2.80 4.88
N GLU A 69 8.55 2.92 5.25
CA GLU A 69 7.91 2.05 6.23
C GLU A 69 6.98 1.07 5.51
N ALA A 70 6.89 -0.15 6.00
CA ALA A 70 5.96 -1.14 5.47
C ALA A 70 5.39 -2.05 6.57
N GLN A 71 4.31 -2.75 6.25
CA GLN A 71 3.76 -3.80 7.08
C GLN A 71 3.44 -5.05 6.25
N TRP A 72 3.92 -6.19 6.71
CA TRP A 72 3.57 -7.49 6.14
C TRP A 72 2.48 -8.17 6.95
N PRO A 73 1.37 -8.60 6.30
CA PRO A 73 0.33 -9.34 6.98
C PRO A 73 0.82 -10.75 7.31
N ARG A 74 0.30 -11.35 8.40
CA ARG A 74 0.64 -12.73 8.78
C ARG A 74 0.29 -13.78 7.72
N SER A 75 -0.65 -13.45 6.84
CA SER A 75 -1.09 -14.28 5.74
C SER A 75 -1.34 -13.42 4.51
N HIS A 76 -0.95 -13.92 3.35
CA HIS A 76 -1.20 -13.29 2.07
C HIS A 76 -1.69 -14.35 1.08
N SER A 77 -2.63 -13.99 0.20
CA SER A 77 -3.29 -14.94 -0.72
C SER A 77 -2.32 -15.51 -1.77
N PHE A 78 -1.39 -14.69 -2.24
CA PHE A 78 -0.36 -15.07 -3.22
C PHE A 78 0.95 -15.55 -2.58
N PHE A 79 1.59 -14.70 -1.76
CA PHE A 79 2.82 -15.03 -1.01
C PHE A 79 2.50 -15.85 0.24
N THR A 80 2.43 -17.17 0.09
CA THR A 80 2.08 -18.09 1.18
C THR A 80 3.30 -18.45 2.03
N PRO A 81 3.14 -18.69 3.34
CA PRO A 81 4.28 -18.99 4.20
C PRO A 81 5.05 -20.25 3.75
N VAL A 82 6.38 -20.15 3.72
CA VAL A 82 7.28 -21.29 3.53
C VAL A 82 7.29 -22.11 4.82
N ASP A 83 7.12 -23.43 4.68
CA ASP A 83 6.99 -24.38 5.78
C ASP A 83 5.91 -24.03 6.82
N GLY A 84 4.95 -23.18 6.45
CA GLY A 84 3.91 -22.69 7.37
C GLY A 84 4.40 -21.72 8.44
N GLU A 85 5.69 -21.41 8.49
CA GLU A 85 6.31 -20.65 9.58
C GLU A 85 7.01 -19.36 9.14
N TYR A 86 7.40 -19.23 7.87
CA TYR A 86 8.21 -18.11 7.39
C TYR A 86 7.48 -17.34 6.29
N HIS A 87 7.53 -16.01 6.32
CA HIS A 87 7.11 -15.19 5.19
C HIS A 87 7.86 -15.63 3.94
N ASP A 88 7.14 -15.72 2.81
CA ASP A 88 7.74 -15.98 1.51
C ASP A 88 8.77 -14.87 1.20
N PRO A 89 10.04 -15.19 0.88
CA PRO A 89 11.03 -14.21 0.46
C PRO A 89 10.58 -13.32 -0.72
N LEU A 90 9.65 -13.79 -1.56
CA LEU A 90 9.07 -12.98 -2.63
C LEU A 90 8.23 -11.80 -2.12
N MET A 91 7.78 -11.83 -0.85
CA MET A 91 7.18 -10.67 -0.20
C MET A 91 8.18 -9.51 -0.05
N ALA A 92 9.47 -9.82 0.18
CA ALA A 92 10.55 -8.83 0.16
C ALA A 92 10.79 -8.29 -1.25
N ALA A 93 10.85 -9.17 -2.26
CA ALA A 93 11.00 -8.77 -3.66
C ALA A 93 9.86 -7.83 -4.10
N GLU A 94 8.62 -8.16 -3.72
CA GLU A 94 7.45 -7.34 -3.99
C GLU A 94 7.51 -6.00 -3.26
N THR A 95 7.96 -5.98 -2.00
CA THR A 95 8.15 -4.73 -1.25
C THR A 95 9.13 -3.81 -1.97
N ILE A 96 10.27 -4.34 -2.44
CA ILE A 96 11.27 -3.60 -3.24
C ILE A 96 10.64 -3.07 -4.53
N ARG A 97 9.83 -3.89 -5.23
CA ARG A 97 9.13 -3.47 -6.44
C ARG A 97 8.16 -2.31 -6.16
N GLN A 98 7.42 -2.35 -5.05
CA GLN A 98 6.53 -1.26 -4.63
C GLN A 98 7.32 0.01 -4.30
N VAL A 99 8.46 -0.10 -3.60
CA VAL A 99 9.34 1.04 -3.30
C VAL A 99 9.81 1.72 -4.58
N GLY A 100 10.26 0.95 -5.56
CA GLY A 100 10.71 1.49 -6.84
C GLY A 100 9.64 2.30 -7.56
N ALA A 101 8.41 1.76 -7.65
CA ALA A 101 7.28 2.47 -8.24
C ALA A 101 6.91 3.74 -7.46
N LEU A 102 6.86 3.64 -6.12
CA LEU A 102 6.56 4.75 -5.22
C LEU A 102 7.52 5.92 -5.45
N LEU A 103 8.83 5.69 -5.27
CA LEU A 103 9.83 6.77 -5.34
C LEU A 103 9.92 7.36 -6.75
N SER A 104 9.74 6.53 -7.79
CA SER A 104 9.74 7.02 -9.17
C SER A 104 8.67 8.08 -9.41
N HIS A 105 7.47 7.86 -8.89
CA HIS A 105 6.38 8.82 -9.04
C HIS A 105 6.51 9.99 -8.04
N ALA A 106 6.74 9.68 -6.77
CA ALA A 106 6.68 10.67 -5.69
C ALA A 106 7.89 11.61 -5.65
N GLU A 107 9.08 11.10 -5.94
CA GLU A 107 10.35 11.80 -5.70
C GLU A 107 11.10 12.11 -7.00
N PHE A 108 10.98 11.24 -8.01
CA PHE A 108 11.67 11.41 -9.30
C PHE A 108 10.76 11.94 -10.43
N GLY A 109 9.50 12.26 -10.14
CA GLY A 109 8.61 12.95 -11.07
C GLY A 109 8.21 12.15 -12.31
N VAL A 110 8.35 10.82 -12.29
CA VAL A 110 7.87 9.96 -13.38
C VAL A 110 6.34 10.09 -13.47
N PRO A 111 5.75 10.41 -14.63
CA PRO A 111 4.29 10.52 -14.74
C PRO A 111 3.59 9.16 -14.65
N PHE A 112 2.35 9.15 -14.14
CA PHE A 112 1.49 7.96 -14.21
C PHE A 112 1.30 7.48 -15.66
N GLY A 113 1.09 6.18 -15.84
CA GLY A 113 0.94 5.53 -17.15
C GLY A 113 2.25 5.09 -17.80
N HIS A 114 3.40 5.43 -17.23
CA HIS A 114 4.69 4.90 -17.67
C HIS A 114 4.86 3.43 -17.24
N GLN A 115 5.45 2.63 -18.12
CA GLN A 115 5.73 1.22 -17.87
C GLN A 115 7.08 1.07 -17.17
N PHE A 116 7.09 0.28 -16.09
CA PHE A 116 8.29 -0.06 -15.35
C PHE A 116 8.76 -1.45 -15.75
N LEU A 117 10.01 -1.56 -16.17
CA LEU A 117 10.65 -2.83 -16.50
C LEU A 117 11.75 -3.11 -15.50
N ILE A 118 11.56 -4.17 -14.71
CA ILE A 118 12.59 -4.72 -13.85
C ILE A 118 13.27 -5.84 -14.60
N ARG A 119 14.59 -5.72 -14.78
CA ARG A 119 15.40 -6.76 -15.43
C ARG A 119 15.88 -7.80 -14.43
N GLU A 120 16.30 -7.34 -13.27
CA GLU A 120 16.93 -8.16 -12.25
C GLU A 120 16.59 -7.62 -10.86
N ILE A 121 16.34 -8.53 -9.91
CA ILE A 121 16.25 -8.24 -8.48
C ILE A 121 17.16 -9.25 -7.79
N GLY A 122 18.17 -8.74 -7.08
CA GLY A 122 18.92 -9.52 -6.11
C GLY A 122 18.35 -9.28 -4.72
N LEU A 123 18.10 -10.36 -3.97
CA LEU A 123 17.70 -10.27 -2.56
C LEU A 123 18.43 -11.32 -1.74
N THR A 124 18.82 -10.93 -0.53
CA THR A 124 19.30 -11.85 0.51
C THR A 124 18.40 -11.68 1.71
N VAL A 125 17.95 -12.81 2.26
CA VAL A 125 17.10 -12.84 3.45
C VAL A 125 17.73 -13.74 4.49
N HIS A 126 17.48 -13.39 5.75
CA HIS A 126 17.89 -14.15 6.91
C HIS A 126 16.65 -14.84 7.48
N PRO A 127 16.53 -16.18 7.43
CA PRO A 127 15.31 -16.89 7.81
C PRO A 127 14.79 -16.57 9.22
N GLU A 128 15.69 -16.28 10.17
CA GLU A 128 15.36 -15.89 11.53
C GLU A 128 14.51 -14.61 11.62
N HIS A 129 14.63 -13.72 10.62
CA HIS A 129 13.87 -12.49 10.48
C HIS A 129 12.58 -12.66 9.68
N LEU A 130 12.42 -13.76 8.94
CA LEU A 130 11.21 -14.04 8.17
C LEU A 130 10.13 -14.80 8.94
N LYS A 131 10.41 -15.29 10.15
CA LYS A 131 9.43 -16.08 10.91
C LYS A 131 8.16 -15.27 11.17
N VAL A 132 7.03 -15.79 10.70
CA VAL A 132 5.69 -15.22 10.95
C VAL A 132 5.43 -15.26 12.45
N ARG A 133 5.18 -14.08 13.04
CA ARG A 133 4.91 -13.93 14.48
C ARG A 133 3.41 -13.75 14.73
N GLN A 134 3.06 -13.51 15.99
CA GLN A 134 1.68 -13.34 16.41
C GLN A 134 1.04 -12.03 15.89
N ALA A 135 1.86 -11.04 15.54
CA ALA A 135 1.45 -9.78 14.93
C ALA A 135 1.98 -9.66 13.49
N PRO A 136 1.37 -8.81 12.65
CA PRO A 136 1.98 -8.36 11.39
C PRO A 136 3.41 -7.85 11.62
N ALA A 137 4.30 -8.07 10.66
CA ALA A 137 5.66 -7.56 10.75
C ALA A 137 5.67 -6.09 10.30
N SER A 138 6.20 -5.19 11.12
CA SER A 138 6.54 -3.83 10.70
C SER A 138 7.97 -3.81 10.19
N LEU A 139 8.21 -3.09 9.09
CA LEU A 139 9.50 -2.99 8.43
C LEU A 139 9.90 -1.52 8.32
N ASP A 140 11.16 -1.26 8.66
CA ASP A 140 11.85 -0.02 8.34
C ASP A 140 12.86 -0.31 7.23
N LEU A 141 12.76 0.41 6.12
CA LEU A 141 13.62 0.25 4.96
C LEU A 141 14.45 1.51 4.74
N GLU A 142 15.76 1.34 4.62
CA GLU A 142 16.69 2.37 4.16
C GLU A 142 16.98 2.14 2.69
N ILE A 143 16.66 3.13 1.86
CA ILE A 143 16.77 3.04 0.39
C ILE A 143 17.83 4.01 -0.09
N THR A 144 18.74 3.52 -0.92
CA THR A 144 19.72 4.35 -1.65
C THR A 144 19.51 4.15 -3.15
N CYS A 145 19.26 5.23 -3.88
CA CYS A 145 19.17 5.26 -5.33
C CYS A 145 20.52 5.71 -5.90
N VAL A 146 21.11 4.91 -6.81
CA VAL A 146 22.42 5.15 -7.44
C VAL A 146 22.31 5.39 -8.94
#